data_AF-A0A920HKV9-F1
#
_entry.id   AF-A0A920HKV9-F1
#
_cell.length_a   1.000
_cell.length_b   1.000
_cell.length_c   1.000
_cell.angle_alpha   90.00
_cell.angle_beta   90.00
_cell.angle_gamma   90.00
#
_symmetry.space_group_name_H-M   'P 1'
#
loop_
_entity.id
_entity.type
_entity.pdbx_description
1 polymer ?
#
loop_
_entity_poly.entity_id
_entity_poly.type
_entity_poly.pdbx_seq_one_letter_code
_entity_poly.pdbx_strand_id
1 'polypeptide(L)'
;MGARPESRLESVIREDRGFAYYARSILPASSETKTKFQARTTVRDEVVDSAVVEIYNQLKKMSNIPITDEELENAKSGYFGSFAMSMENPVTIANQALNIRTENLPENFYSTFLENINKV
;
A
#
# COMPACT_ATOMS: atom_id res chain seq x y z
N MET A 1 1.22 -0.95 6.19
CA MET A 1 0.29 -0.01 6.83
C MET A 1 -1.04 0.09 6.11
N GLY A 2 -1.10 0.16 4.78
CA GLY A 2 -2.36 0.00 4.06
C GLY A 2 -2.54 0.74 2.74
N ALA A 3 -3.50 0.27 1.95
CA ALA A 3 -4.18 0.99 0.87
C ALA A 3 -5.60 0.43 0.62
N ARG A 4 -6.06 -0.46 1.51
CA ARG A 4 -7.24 -1.30 1.39
C ARG A 4 -8.03 -1.35 2.71
N PRO A 5 -9.33 -1.70 2.68
CA PRO A 5 -10.18 -1.77 3.87
C PRO A 5 -9.62 -2.62 5.02
N GLU A 6 -9.02 -3.77 4.72
CA GLU A 6 -8.47 -4.71 5.71
C GLU A 6 -7.12 -4.26 6.30
N SER A 7 -6.58 -3.13 5.86
CA SER A 7 -5.30 -2.65 6.35
C SER A 7 -5.40 -1.94 7.70
N ARG A 8 -4.37 -2.12 8.54
CA ARG A 8 -4.30 -1.55 9.90
C ARG A 8 -4.65 -0.05 9.97
N LEU A 9 -4.22 0.75 8.99
CA LEU A 9 -4.49 2.20 8.97
C LEU A 9 -5.95 2.52 8.61
N GLU A 10 -6.50 1.89 7.56
CA GLU A 10 -7.88 2.13 7.13
C GLU A 10 -8.86 1.63 8.19
N SER A 11 -8.64 0.41 8.72
CA SER A 11 -9.46 -0.17 9.78
C SER A 11 -9.57 0.76 11.00
N VAL A 12 -8.44 1.29 11.50
CA VAL A 12 -8.49 2.14 12.69
C VAL A 12 -9.11 3.51 12.42
N ILE A 13 -8.73 4.18 11.33
CA ILE A 13 -9.20 5.55 11.06
C ILE A 13 -10.65 5.56 10.59
N ARG A 14 -11.05 4.63 9.72
CA ARG A 14 -12.38 4.59 9.11
C ARG A 14 -13.34 3.69 9.88
N GLU A 15 -12.99 2.42 10.09
CA GLU A 15 -13.93 1.44 10.65
C GLU A 15 -14.10 1.61 12.16
N ASP A 16 -13.01 1.72 12.91
CA ASP A 16 -13.07 1.79 14.38
C ASP A 16 -13.44 3.18 14.90
N ARG A 17 -12.90 4.24 14.28
CA ARG A 17 -13.04 5.62 14.76
C ARG A 17 -14.04 6.47 13.97
N GLY A 18 -14.34 6.11 12.72
CA GLY A 18 -15.23 6.91 11.86
C GLY A 18 -14.72 8.32 11.58
N PHE A 19 -13.40 8.54 11.62
CA PHE A 19 -12.80 9.87 11.43
C PHE A 19 -12.79 10.31 9.98
N ALA A 20 -12.54 9.38 9.05
CA ALA A 20 -12.39 9.67 7.63
C ALA A 20 -13.13 8.67 6.75
N TYR A 21 -13.35 9.08 5.49
CA TYR A 21 -13.83 8.16 4.46
C TYR A 21 -12.75 7.18 3.98
N TYR A 22 -11.46 7.53 4.10
CA TYR A 22 -10.34 6.63 3.79
C TYR A 22 -9.08 7.05 4.54
N ALA A 23 -8.17 6.11 4.77
CA ALA A 23 -6.84 6.36 5.31
C ALA A 23 -5.82 5.38 4.74
N ARG A 24 -4.94 5.89 3.89
CA ARG A 24 -4.01 5.06 3.10
C ARG A 24 -2.58 5.38 3.41
N SER A 25 -1.71 4.41 3.17
CA SER A 25 -0.28 4.60 3.12
C SER A 25 0.28 4.27 1.74
N ILE A 26 1.36 4.92 1.37
CA ILE A 26 2.06 4.66 0.12
C ILE A 26 3.56 4.75 0.36
N LEU A 27 4.28 3.86 -0.31
CA LEU A 27 5.72 3.92 -0.44
C LEU A 27 6.03 3.91 -1.94
N PRO A 28 6.21 5.08 -2.56
CA PRO A 28 6.58 5.15 -3.98
C PRO A 28 7.93 4.47 -4.21
N ALA A 29 8.13 3.88 -5.39
CA ALA A 29 9.42 3.36 -5.83
C ALA A 29 10.00 4.29 -6.91
N SER A 30 11.32 4.48 -6.90
CA SER A 30 12.06 5.25 -7.90
C SER A 30 13.52 4.80 -7.91
N SER A 31 14.10 4.59 -9.11
CA SER A 31 15.53 4.33 -9.32
C SER A 31 16.38 5.59 -9.12
N GLU A 32 15.81 6.76 -9.42
CA GLU A 32 16.53 8.03 -9.50
C GLU A 32 16.55 8.81 -8.18
N THR A 33 15.52 8.64 -7.34
CA THR A 33 15.33 9.50 -6.16
C THR A 33 15.03 8.73 -4.89
N LYS A 34 15.41 9.33 -3.75
CA LYS A 34 15.01 8.81 -2.44
C LYS A 34 13.51 8.99 -2.26
N THR A 35 12.83 7.90 -1.94
CA THR A 35 11.40 7.90 -1.66
C THR A 35 11.09 8.21 -0.19
N LYS A 36 9.84 8.59 0.08
CA LYS A 36 9.31 8.80 1.42
C LYS A 36 8.05 7.96 1.59
N PHE A 37 8.01 7.23 2.70
CA PHE A 37 6.76 6.65 3.17
C PHE A 37 5.79 7.79 3.53
N GLN A 38 4.55 7.68 3.06
CA GLN A 38 3.48 8.63 3.37
C GLN A 38 2.27 7.86 3.91
N ALA A 39 1.71 8.31 5.02
CA ALA A 39 0.35 7.96 5.46
C ALA A 39 -0.51 9.22 5.36
N ARG A 40 -1.71 9.11 4.80
CA ARG A 40 -2.60 10.25 4.57
C ARG A 40 -4.06 9.89 4.72
N THR A 41 -4.83 10.88 5.16
CA THR A 41 -6.29 10.83 5.28
C THR A 41 -6.83 12.26 5.23
N THR A 42 -8.14 12.40 5.06
CA THR A 42 -8.85 13.68 5.15
C THR A 42 -9.95 13.52 6.19
N VAL A 43 -9.92 14.35 7.21
CA VAL A 43 -10.84 14.32 8.36
C VAL A 43 -11.51 15.68 8.55
N ARG A 44 -12.54 15.73 9.40
CA ARG A 44 -13.12 16.99 9.86
C ARG A 44 -12.23 17.65 10.90
N ASP A 45 -12.35 18.97 11.05
CA ASP A 45 -11.50 19.78 11.92
C ASP A 45 -11.54 19.31 13.39
N GLU A 46 -12.70 18.83 13.87
CA GLU A 46 -12.88 18.48 15.29
C GLU A 46 -12.12 17.21 15.72
N VAL A 47 -11.60 16.42 14.77
CA VAL A 47 -10.92 15.15 15.04
C VAL A 47 -9.48 15.10 14.52
N VAL A 48 -8.94 16.24 14.07
CA VAL A 48 -7.57 16.32 13.51
C VAL A 48 -6.52 15.86 14.51
N ASP A 49 -6.64 16.30 15.76
CA ASP A 49 -5.71 15.95 16.85
C ASP A 49 -5.66 14.42 17.07
N SER A 50 -6.84 13.81 17.16
CA SER A 50 -7.07 12.40 17.42
C SER A 50 -6.63 11.55 16.23
N ALA A 51 -6.88 12.03 15.00
CA ALA A 51 -6.43 11.36 13.79
C ALA A 51 -4.90 11.30 13.68
N VAL A 52 -4.19 12.38 14.05
CA VAL A 52 -2.72 12.41 14.05
C VAL A 52 -2.16 11.41 15.07
N VAL A 53 -2.74 11.37 16.28
CA VAL A 53 -2.34 10.40 17.32
C VAL A 53 -2.53 8.96 16.83
N GLU A 54 -3.66 8.65 16.20
CA GLU A 54 -3.92 7.30 15.69
C GLU A 54 -2.98 6.90 14.55
N ILE A 55 -2.70 7.80 13.60
CA ILE A 55 -1.70 7.56 12.56
C ILE A 55 -0.33 7.25 13.18
N TYR A 56 0.09 8.02 14.18
CA TYR A 56 1.35 7.78 14.89
C TYR A 56 1.35 6.44 15.63
N ASN A 57 0.25 6.07 16.28
CA ASN A 57 0.12 4.78 16.95
C ASN A 57 0.24 3.61 15.96
N GLN A 58 -0.36 3.71 14.77
CA GLN A 58 -0.23 2.67 13.74
C GLN A 58 1.19 2.58 13.18
N LEU A 59 1.87 3.70 13.00
CA LEU A 59 3.29 3.72 12.65
C LEU A 59 4.13 2.99 13.70
N LYS A 60 3.92 3.31 14.98
CA LYS A 60 4.63 2.66 16.09
C LYS A 60 4.31 1.16 16.16
N LYS A 61 3.06 0.76 15.94
CA LYS A 61 2.68 -0.66 15.87
C LYS A 61 3.39 -1.37 14.72
N MET A 62 3.43 -0.78 13.52
CA MET A 62 4.14 -1.36 12.38
C MET A 62 5.63 -1.58 12.67
N SER A 63 6.28 -0.67 13.41
CA SER A 63 7.70 -0.80 13.75
C SER A 63 8.00 -1.80 14.86
N ASN A 64 7.05 -2.10 15.75
CA ASN A 64 7.32 -2.88 16.96
C ASN A 64 6.56 -4.21 17.04
N ILE A 65 5.48 -4.37 16.28
CA ILE A 65 4.62 -5.54 16.32
C ILE A 65 4.64 -6.18 14.93
N PRO A 66 5.13 -7.43 14.81
CA PRO A 66 5.15 -8.12 13.53
C PRO A 66 3.72 -8.27 12.96
N ILE A 67 3.64 -8.49 11.66
CA ILE A 67 2.39 -8.90 11.02
C ILE A 67 2.10 -10.37 11.35
N THR A 68 0.83 -10.72 11.43
CA THR A 68 0.44 -12.13 11.52
C THR A 68 0.50 -12.78 10.14
N ASP A 69 0.58 -14.12 10.10
CA ASP A 69 0.55 -14.87 8.85
C ASP A 69 -0.76 -14.65 8.09
N GLU A 70 -1.87 -14.52 8.80
CA GLU A 70 -3.19 -14.21 8.22
C GLU A 70 -3.22 -12.79 7.61
N GLU A 71 -2.67 -11.78 8.29
CA GLU A 71 -2.56 -10.43 7.74
C GLU A 71 -1.70 -10.41 6.47
N LEU A 72 -0.59 -11.17 6.45
CA LEU A 72 0.28 -11.29 5.29
C LEU A 72 -0.42 -11.98 4.12
N GLU A 73 -1.11 -13.09 4.38
CA GLU A 73 -1.80 -13.87 3.35
C GLU A 73 -2.95 -13.07 2.72
N ASN A 74 -3.71 -12.34 3.55
CA ASN A 74 -4.75 -11.44 3.06
C ASN A 74 -4.17 -10.31 2.20
N ALA A 75 -3.04 -9.73 2.63
CA ALA A 75 -2.37 -8.68 1.87
C ALA A 75 -1.85 -9.19 0.51
N LYS A 76 -1.24 -10.39 0.48
CA LYS A 76 -0.81 -11.06 -0.76
C LYS A 76 -2.00 -11.30 -1.67
N SER A 77 -3.02 -12.03 -1.20
CA SER A 77 -4.22 -12.37 -1.97
C SER A 77 -4.90 -11.15 -2.57
N GLY A 78 -5.05 -10.08 -1.78
CA GLY A 78 -5.52 -8.82 -2.29
C GLY A 78 -4.63 -8.31 -3.43
N TYR A 79 -3.32 -8.24 -3.22
CA TYR A 79 -2.39 -7.73 -4.23
C TYR A 79 -2.47 -8.51 -5.54
N PHE A 80 -2.49 -9.84 -5.47
CA PHE A 80 -2.69 -10.73 -6.63
C PHE A 80 -3.94 -10.37 -7.42
N GLY A 81 -5.09 -10.24 -6.74
CA GLY A 81 -6.35 -9.87 -7.39
C GLY A 81 -6.28 -8.50 -8.08
N SER A 82 -5.72 -7.49 -7.41
CA SER A 82 -5.55 -6.16 -8.02
C SER A 82 -4.61 -6.14 -9.20
N PHE A 83 -3.52 -6.92 -9.14
CA PHE A 83 -2.56 -7.01 -10.23
C PHE A 83 -3.20 -7.69 -11.45
N ALA A 84 -3.87 -8.83 -11.26
CA ALA A 84 -4.57 -9.54 -12.34
C ALA A 84 -5.58 -8.64 -13.06
N MET A 85 -6.44 -7.94 -12.31
CA MET A 85 -7.40 -6.98 -12.90
C MET A 85 -6.70 -5.83 -13.63
N SER A 86 -5.57 -5.33 -13.10
CA SER A 86 -4.86 -4.22 -13.73
C SER A 86 -4.30 -4.57 -15.12
N MET A 87 -4.01 -5.85 -15.37
CA MET A 87 -3.48 -6.34 -16.66
C MET A 87 -4.53 -6.31 -17.78
N GLU A 88 -5.82 -6.22 -17.46
CA GLU A 88 -6.87 -6.07 -18.46
C GLU A 88 -6.89 -4.67 -19.10
N ASN A 89 -6.25 -3.69 -18.44
CA ASN A 89 -6.20 -2.31 -18.93
C ASN A 89 -4.93 -2.09 -19.79
N PRO A 90 -5.06 -1.76 -21.09
CA PRO A 90 -3.92 -1.52 -21.97
C PRO A 90 -2.98 -0.40 -21.50
N VAL A 91 -3.51 0.60 -20.78
CA VAL A 91 -2.71 1.70 -20.23
C VAL A 91 -1.75 1.18 -19.14
N THR A 92 -2.18 0.19 -18.35
CA THR A 92 -1.29 -0.47 -17.36
C THR A 92 -0.13 -1.15 -18.06
N ILE A 93 -0.40 -1.91 -19.11
CA ILE A 93 0.64 -2.63 -19.88
C ILE A 93 1.63 -1.64 -20.49
N ALA A 94 1.14 -0.54 -21.07
CA ALA A 94 2.00 0.51 -21.62
C ALA A 94 2.90 1.14 -20.55
N ASN A 95 2.36 1.45 -19.37
CA ASN A 95 3.13 1.98 -18.24
C ASN A 95 4.16 0.98 -17.70
N GLN A 96 3.84 -0.32 -17.66
CA GLN A 96 4.81 -1.37 -17.28
C GLN A 96 5.99 -1.41 -18.26
N ALA A 97 5.73 -1.37 -19.57
CA ALA A 97 6.78 -1.32 -20.59
C ALA A 97 7.62 -0.03 -20.52
N LEU A 98 7.00 1.09 -20.13
CA LEU A 98 7.72 2.33 -19.87
C LEU A 98 8.63 2.19 -18.64
N ASN A 99 8.09 1.69 -17.52
CA ASN A 99 8.81 1.51 -16.26
C ASN A 99 10.03 0.59 -16.41
N ILE A 100 9.93 -0.50 -17.20
CA ILE A 100 11.08 -1.37 -17.49
C ILE A 100 12.27 -0.54 -17.98
N ARG A 101 12.00 0.42 -18.87
CA ARG A 101 13.05 1.26 -19.45
C ARG A 101 13.48 2.39 -18.52
N THR A 102 12.53 3.13 -17.94
CA THR A 102 12.83 4.33 -17.16
C THR A 102 13.45 4.01 -15.81
N GLU A 103 13.08 2.87 -15.21
CA GLU A 103 13.59 2.42 -13.91
C GLU A 103 14.69 1.35 -14.06
N ASN A 104 15.16 1.08 -15.29
CA ASN A 104 16.18 0.08 -15.61
C ASN A 104 15.89 -1.32 -15.02
N LEU A 105 14.63 -1.77 -15.14
CA LEU A 105 14.23 -3.08 -14.63
C LEU A 105 14.59 -4.20 -15.62
N PRO A 106 14.77 -5.44 -15.14
CA PRO A 106 14.86 -6.60 -16.02
C PRO A 106 13.63 -6.72 -16.93
N GLU A 107 13.81 -7.19 -18.18
CA GLU A 107 12.70 -7.35 -19.13
C GLU A 107 11.60 -8.29 -18.61
N ASN A 108 11.97 -9.26 -17.78
CA ASN A 108 11.05 -10.23 -17.17
C ASN A 108 10.50 -9.79 -15.80
N PHE A 109 10.70 -8.53 -15.40
CA PHE A 109 10.33 -8.04 -14.07
C PHE A 109 8.85 -8.28 -13.77
N TYR A 110 7.95 -7.83 -14.64
CA TYR A 110 6.50 -7.98 -14.43
C TYR A 110 6.02 -9.43 -14.60
N SER A 111 6.72 -10.25 -15.39
CA SER A 111 6.41 -11.68 -15.56
C SER A 111 6.71 -12.50 -14.31
N THR A 112 7.76 -12.14 -13.57
CA THR A 112 8.18 -12.83 -12.32
C THR A 112 7.65 -12.13 -11.06
N PHE A 113 6.96 -11.01 -11.22
CA PHE A 113 6.58 -10.13 -10.12
C PHE A 113 5.68 -10.81 -9.09
N LEU A 114 4.65 -11.51 -9.54
CA LEU A 114 3.74 -12.25 -8.67
C LEU A 114 4.44 -13.38 -7.92
N GLU A 115 5.36 -14.09 -8.57
CA GLU A 115 6.18 -15.12 -7.94
C GLU A 115 7.05 -14.53 -6.82
N ASN A 116 7.66 -13.36 -7.07
CA ASN A 116 8.48 -12.66 -6.09
C ASN A 116 7.66 -12.17 -4.89
N ILE A 117 6.41 -11.74 -5.10
CA ILE A 117 5.50 -11.36 -4.00
C ILE A 117 5.12 -12.56 -3.14
N ASN A 118 4.93 -13.73 -3.75
CA ASN A 118 4.58 -14.94 -3.00
C ASN A 118 5.69 -15.40 -2.05
N LYS A 119 6.96 -15.10 -2.39
CA LYS A 119 8.16 -15.49 -1.62
C LYS A 119 8.44 -14.63 -0.39
N VAL A 120 7.74 -13.50 -0.22
CA VAL A 120 7.83 -12.63 0.96
C VAL A 120 7.22 -13.31 2.18
#